data_AF-A0A7T7CDP9-F1
#
_entry.id   AF-A0A7T7CDP9-F1
#
_cell.length_a   1.000
_cell.length_b   1.000
_cell.length_c   1.000
_cell.angle_alpha   90.00
_cell.angle_beta   90.00
_cell.angle_gamma   90.00
#
_symmetry.space_group_name_H-M   'P 1'
#
loop_
_entity.id
_entity.type
_entity.pdbx_description
1 polymer ?
#
loop_
_entity_poly.entity_id
_entity_poly.type
_entity_poly.pdbx_seq_one_letter_code
_entity_poly.pdbx_strand_id
1 'polypeptide(L)'
;MRQVFEGVDDLVYEFLEEFNGQWEFGIKGNVPWQKEKEELTTLWLYTHVITHEFHHKGQIVSMSRNLGYIPEDTDLIEPAKVN
;
A
#
# COMPACT_ATOMS: atom_id res chain seq x y z
N MET A 1 -7.80 -15.44 5.17
CA MET A 1 -7.37 -14.05 5.42
C MET A 1 -5.87 -13.90 5.29
N ARG A 2 -5.01 -14.56 6.10
CA ARG A 2 -3.54 -14.42 5.95
C ARG A 2 -3.01 -14.77 4.55
N GLN A 3 -3.47 -15.88 3.96
CA GLN A 3 -3.12 -16.28 2.58
C GLN A 3 -3.55 -15.28 1.50
N VAL A 4 -4.52 -14.39 1.78
CA VAL A 4 -4.89 -13.33 0.83
C VAL A 4 -3.82 -12.25 0.80
N PHE A 5 -3.20 -11.95 1.95
CA PHE A 5 -2.09 -11.01 2.02
C PHE A 5 -0.86 -11.53 1.28
N GLU A 6 -0.56 -12.83 1.36
CA GLU A 6 0.53 -13.44 0.58
C GLU A 6 0.37 -13.19 -0.93
N GLY A 7 -0.84 -13.37 -1.47
CA GLY A 7 -1.10 -13.06 -2.88
C GLY A 7 -1.07 -11.57 -3.23
N VAL A 8 -1.33 -10.68 -2.26
CA VAL A 8 -1.16 -9.23 -2.43
C VAL A 8 0.33 -8.87 -2.43
N ASP A 9 1.13 -9.50 -1.56
CA ASP A 9 2.59 -9.31 -1.53
C ASP A 9 3.19 -9.69 -2.88
N ASP A 10 2.85 -10.87 -3.42
CA ASP A 10 3.29 -11.31 -4.75
C ASP A 10 2.91 -10.31 -5.84
N LEU A 11 1.67 -9.79 -5.82
CA LEU A 11 1.20 -8.78 -6.77
C LEU A 11 1.98 -7.46 -6.67
N VAL A 12 2.29 -7.02 -5.44
CA VAL A 12 3.09 -5.80 -5.23
C VAL A 12 4.51 -6.01 -5.74
N TYR A 13 5.11 -7.19 -5.53
CA TYR A 13 6.43 -7.51 -6.10
C TYR A 13 6.41 -7.52 -7.62
N GLU A 14 5.43 -8.17 -8.25
CA GLU A 14 5.25 -8.16 -9.70
C GLU A 14 5.12 -6.72 -10.24
N PHE A 15 4.31 -5.89 -9.58
CA PHE A 15 4.15 -4.47 -9.95
C PHE A 15 5.47 -3.68 -9.84
N LEU A 16 6.22 -3.87 -8.75
CA LEU A 16 7.49 -3.16 -8.54
C LEU A 16 8.56 -3.56 -9.56
N GLU A 17 8.63 -4.85 -9.90
CA GLU A 17 9.55 -5.35 -10.93
C GLU A 17 9.15 -4.84 -12.32
N GLU A 18 7.87 -4.90 -12.68
CA GLU A 18 7.37 -4.47 -14.00
C GLU A 18 7.61 -2.97 -14.25
N PHE A 19 7.38 -2.12 -13.25
CA PHE A 19 7.42 -0.67 -13.39
C PHE A 19 8.68 -0.01 -12.81
N ASN A 20 9.71 -0.79 -12.50
CA ASN A 20 10.97 -0.26 -11.96
C ASN A 20 11.58 0.81 -12.90
N GLY A 21 11.75 2.02 -12.38
CA GLY A 21 12.26 3.17 -13.14
C GLY A 21 11.24 3.80 -14.10
N GLN A 22 9.99 3.33 -14.13
CA GLN A 22 8.90 3.81 -14.98
C GLN A 22 7.78 4.47 -14.17
N TRP A 23 8.14 5.31 -13.20
CA TRP A 23 7.23 5.89 -12.21
C TRP A 23 6.16 6.85 -12.78
N GLU A 24 6.43 7.42 -13.95
CA GLU A 24 5.50 8.31 -14.67
C GLU A 24 4.63 7.58 -15.69
N PHE A 25 4.78 6.25 -15.82
CA PHE A 25 3.99 5.46 -16.75
C PHE A 25 2.51 5.45 -16.33
N GLY A 26 1.61 5.86 -17.23
CA GLY A 26 0.17 5.89 -17.01
C GLY A 26 -0.50 4.55 -17.30
N ILE A 27 -1.07 3.93 -16.27
CA ILE A 27 -1.90 2.72 -16.42
C ILE A 27 -3.34 3.14 -16.71
N LYS A 28 -3.89 2.66 -17.83
CA LYS A 28 -5.27 2.92 -18.25
C LYS A 28 -6.20 1.79 -17.87
N GLY A 29 -7.24 2.09 -17.10
CA GLY A 29 -8.18 1.08 -16.64
C GLY A 29 -9.60 1.61 -16.44
N ASN A 30 -10.56 0.71 -16.45
CA ASN A 30 -11.89 1.03 -15.93
C ASN A 30 -11.84 0.93 -14.41
N VAL A 31 -12.40 1.92 -13.72
CA VAL A 31 -12.56 1.86 -12.26
C VAL A 31 -14.03 1.99 -11.89
N PRO A 32 -14.51 1.32 -10.83
CA PRO A 32 -15.94 1.24 -10.53
C PRO A 32 -16.63 2.57 -10.26
N TRP A 33 -15.89 3.60 -9.85
CA TRP A 33 -16.43 4.89 -9.41
C TRP A 33 -16.63 5.90 -10.55
N GLN A 34 -16.33 5.54 -11.80
CA GLN A 34 -16.56 6.41 -12.93
C GLN A 34 -16.83 5.68 -14.25
N LYS A 35 -17.40 6.39 -15.21
CA LYS A 35 -17.79 5.83 -16.51
C LYS A 35 -16.64 5.78 -17.51
N GLU A 36 -15.71 6.72 -17.43
CA GLU A 36 -14.59 6.81 -18.36
C GLU A 36 -13.39 6.00 -17.86
N LYS A 37 -12.47 5.69 -18.78
CA LYS A 37 -11.21 5.07 -18.40
C LYS A 37 -10.34 6.08 -17.67
N GLU A 38 -9.77 5.63 -16.58
CA GLU A 38 -8.88 6.42 -15.77
C GLU A 38 -7.43 6.13 -16.15
N GLU A 39 -6.59 7.15 -16.12
CA GLU A 39 -5.14 7.04 -16.37
C GLU A 39 -4.39 7.51 -15.11
N LEU A 40 -3.77 6.58 -14.40
CA LEU A 40 -3.06 6.84 -13.16
C LEU A 40 -1.60 6.42 -13.29
N THR A 41 -0.67 7.25 -12.83
CA THR A 41 0.74 6.91 -12.88
C THR A 41 1.06 5.77 -11.92
N THR A 42 2.07 4.97 -12.23
CA THR A 42 2.56 3.90 -11.36
C THR A 42 3.00 4.43 -10.00
N LEU A 43 3.62 5.62 -9.95
CA LEU A 43 3.94 6.30 -8.69
C LEU A 43 2.69 6.66 -7.90
N TRP A 44 1.65 7.19 -8.55
CA TRP A 44 0.40 7.52 -7.88
C TRP A 44 -0.25 6.27 -7.30
N LEU A 45 -0.35 5.19 -8.08
CA LEU A 45 -0.95 3.93 -7.62
C LEU A 45 -0.21 3.35 -6.42
N TYR A 46 1.12 3.26 -6.50
CA TYR A 46 1.94 2.73 -5.41
C TYR A 46 1.83 3.57 -4.14
N THR A 47 2.00 4.89 -4.25
CA THR A 47 1.94 5.78 -3.09
C THR A 47 0.53 5.86 -2.50
N HIS A 48 -0.51 5.80 -3.33
CA HIS A 48 -1.90 5.77 -2.86
C HIS A 48 -2.17 4.53 -1.99
N VAL A 49 -1.83 3.32 -2.44
CA VAL A 49 -2.12 2.11 -1.66
C VAL A 49 -1.32 2.05 -0.36
N ILE A 50 -0.04 2.45 -0.38
CA ILE A 50 0.80 2.49 0.82
C ILE A 50 0.26 3.51 1.83
N THR A 51 -0.07 4.73 1.40
CA THR A 51 -0.64 5.73 2.32
C THR A 51 -2.01 5.32 2.87
N HIS A 52 -2.83 4.65 2.06
CA HIS A 52 -4.12 4.11 2.48
C HIS A 52 -3.98 2.99 3.52
N GLU A 53 -2.96 2.13 3.38
CA GLU A 53 -2.64 1.11 4.39
C GLU A 53 -2.30 1.74 5.74
N PHE A 54 -1.39 2.73 5.77
CA PHE A 54 -1.03 3.44 7.01
C PHE A 54 -2.23 4.16 7.63
N HIS A 55 -3.13 4.73 6.82
CA HIS A 55 -4.36 5.34 7.30
C HIS A 55 -5.23 4.34 8.08
N HIS A 56 -5.47 3.15 7.52
CA HIS A 56 -6.25 2.11 8.18
C HIS A 56 -5.52 1.46 9.36
N LYS A 57 -4.18 1.33 9.29
CA LYS A 57 -3.39 0.88 10.44
C LYS A 57 -3.57 1.82 11.63
N GLY A 58 -3.57 3.13 11.40
CA GLY A 58 -3.86 4.14 12.42
C GLY A 58 -5.25 3.97 13.04
N GLN A 59 -6.27 3.64 12.24
CA GLN A 59 -7.62 3.34 12.75
C GLN A 59 -7.61 2.11 13.67
N ILE A 60 -6.92 1.03 13.28
CA ILE A 60 -6.79 -0.20 14.07
C ILE A 60 -6.08 0.07 15.40
N VAL A 61 -4.97 0.83 15.37
CA VAL A 61 -4.23 1.23 16.57
C VAL A 61 -5.12 2.01 17.54
N SER A 62 -5.92 2.94 17.03
CA SER A 62 -6.89 3.72 17.84
C SER A 62 -7.94 2.81 18.48
N MET A 63 -8.53 1.90 17.71
CA MET A 63 -9.51 0.92 18.21
C MET A 63 -8.90 0.00 19.27
N SER A 64 -7.68 -0.48 19.06
CA SER A 64 -6.95 -1.33 20.02
C SER A 64 -6.82 -0.65 21.38
N ARG A 65 -6.41 0.62 21.41
CA ARG A 65 -6.29 1.39 22.67
C ARG A 65 -7.62 1.58 23.37
N ASN A 66 -8.69 1.90 22.62
CA ASN A 66 -10.03 2.04 23.20
C ASN A 66 -10.57 0.75 23.81
N LEU A 67 -10.11 -0.41 23.32
CA LEU A 67 -10.48 -1.73 23.85
C LEU A 67 -9.57 -2.20 25.00
N GLY A 68 -8.60 -1.39 25.44
CA GLY A 68 -7.69 -1.71 26.54
C GLY A 68 -6.46 -2.55 26.15
N TYR A 69 -6.20 -2.73 24.85
CA TYR A 69 -5.01 -3.43 24.36
C TYR A 69 -3.85 -2.46 24.11
N ILE A 70 -2.61 -2.98 24.27
CA ILE A 70 -1.39 -2.28 23.86
C ILE A 70 -1.14 -2.63 22.38
N PRO A 71 -1.25 -1.67 21.45
CA PRO A 71 -0.97 -1.94 20.04
C PRO A 71 0.53 -2.16 19.81
N GLU A 72 0.86 -2.91 18.75
CA GLU A 72 2.24 -3.03 18.27
C GLU A 72 2.81 -1.67 17.83
N ASP A 73 4.14 -1.54 17.88
CA ASP A 73 4.82 -0.36 17.39
C ASP A 73 4.59 -0.18 15.88
N THR A 74 4.34 1.06 15.48
CA THR A 74 4.07 1.43 14.09
C THR A 74 5.13 2.32 13.49
N ASP A 75 6.13 2.72 14.26
CA ASP A 75 7.20 3.56 13.76
C ASP A 75 8.04 2.79 12.74
N LEU A 76 8.46 3.50 11.70
CA LEU A 76 9.41 2.95 10.74
C LEU A 76 10.74 2.78 11.46
N ILE A 77 11.23 1.53 11.51
CA ILE A 77 12.58 1.25 11.99
C ILE A 77 13.58 2.03 11.14
N GLU A 78 14.63 2.56 11.77
CA GLU A 78 15.73 3.17 11.02
C GLU A 78 16.25 2.15 10.01
N PRO A 79 16.45 2.53 8.73
CA PRO A 79 17.05 1.63 7.76
C PRO A 79 18.41 1.19 8.31
N ALA A 80 18.58 -0.11 8.52
CA ALA A 80 19.84 -0.67 8.97
C ALA A 80 20.93 -0.16 8.03
N LYS A 81 22.00 0.43 8.59
CA LYS A 81 23.17 0.79 7.80
C LYS A 81 23.69 -0.51 7.16
N VAL A 82 23.47 -0.66 5.87
CA VAL A 82 24.10 -1.71 5.08
C VAL A 82 25.58 -1.33 5.04
N ASN A 83 26.40 -2.06 5.80
CA ASN A 83 27.86 -1.96 5.74
C ASN A 83 28.38 -2.57 4.44
#